data_AF-A0A1U2DPT1-F1
#
_entry.id   AF-A0A1U2DPT1-F1
#
_cell.length_a   1.000
_cell.length_b   1.000
_cell.length_c   1.000
_cell.angle_alpha   90.00
_cell.angle_beta   90.00
_cell.angle_gamma   90.00
#
_symmetry.space_group_name_H-M   'P 1'
#
loop_
_entity.id
_entity.type
_entity.pdbx_description
1 polymer ?
#
loop_
_entity_poly.entity_id
_entity_poly.type
_entity_poly.pdbx_seq_one_letter_code
_entity_poly.pdbx_strand_id
1 'polypeptide(L)'
;MKAGTSLRSSKSTGETVRACRESDPPDRRGEVVALGNMGGTLRKAERYTEALSPLRESIALCRKLGDKTGIDSAGENLGQFEGTAEMHGRTRRA
;
A
#
# COMPACT_ATOMS: atom_id res chain seq x y z
N MET A 1 -8.02 26.61 -0.44
CA MET A 1 -8.27 25.71 -1.59
C MET A 1 -7.01 24.89 -1.87
N LYS A 2 -6.91 23.64 -1.39
CA LYS A 2 -5.85 22.68 -1.78
C LYS A 2 -6.48 21.32 -2.07
N ALA A 3 -7.39 21.29 -3.04
CA ALA A 3 -7.88 20.07 -3.65
C ALA A 3 -7.26 20.01 -5.06
N GLY A 4 -6.17 19.27 -5.24
CA GLY A 4 -5.52 19.19 -6.54
C GLY A 4 -4.28 18.30 -6.65
N THR A 5 -3.63 17.96 -5.53
CA THR A 5 -2.35 17.23 -5.58
C THR A 5 -2.45 15.74 -5.22
N SER A 6 -3.56 15.24 -4.67
CA SER A 6 -3.62 13.86 -4.14
C SER A 6 -3.91 12.77 -5.19
N LEU A 7 -4.43 13.13 -6.37
CA LEU A 7 -4.78 12.16 -7.44
C LEU A 7 -3.60 11.84 -8.38
N ARG A 8 -2.58 12.71 -8.47
CA ARG A 8 -1.39 12.46 -9.29
C ARG A 8 -0.45 11.46 -8.63
N SER A 9 -0.32 11.52 -7.30
CA SER A 9 0.52 10.58 -6.54
C SER A 9 0.01 9.14 -6.64
N SER A 10 -1.31 8.91 -6.58
CA SER A 10 -1.88 7.55 -6.66
C SER A 10 -1.77 6.91 -8.05
N LYS A 11 -1.91 7.71 -9.13
CA LYS A 11 -1.71 7.23 -10.51
C LYS A 11 -0.23 6.90 -10.76
N SER A 12 0.65 7.79 -10.32
CA SER A 12 2.09 7.61 -10.43
C SER A 12 2.57 6.37 -9.67
N THR A 13 2.02 6.06 -8.49
CA THR A 13 2.47 4.89 -7.71
C THR A 13 2.17 3.56 -8.40
N GLY A 14 1.01 3.41 -9.04
CA GLY A 14 0.67 2.17 -9.77
C GLY A 14 1.51 1.98 -11.02
N GLU A 15 1.76 3.06 -11.77
CA GLU A 15 2.65 3.05 -12.94
C GLU A 15 4.10 2.74 -12.55
N THR A 16 4.58 3.25 -11.40
CA THR A 16 5.94 2.94 -10.92
C THR A 16 6.11 1.47 -10.52
N VAL A 17 5.11 0.84 -9.89
CA VAL A 17 5.15 -0.59 -9.56
C VAL A 17 5.25 -1.43 -10.84
N ARG A 18 4.48 -1.05 -11.87
CA ARG A 18 4.51 -1.75 -13.15
C ARG A 18 5.84 -1.57 -13.88
N ALA A 19 6.39 -0.36 -13.88
CA ALA A 19 7.72 -0.09 -14.44
C ALA A 19 8.84 -0.88 -13.73
N CYS A 20 8.78 -1.01 -12.40
CA CYS A 20 9.72 -1.85 -11.64
C CYS A 20 9.59 -3.34 -11.99
N ARG A 21 8.39 -3.83 -12.28
CA ARG A 21 8.15 -5.21 -12.75
C ARG A 21 8.66 -5.47 -14.17
N GLU A 22 8.51 -4.48 -15.04
CA GLU A 22 8.88 -4.56 -16.46
C GLU A 22 10.37 -4.25 -16.69
N SER A 23 11.08 -3.79 -15.66
CA SER A 23 12.54 -3.62 -15.70
C SER A 23 13.24 -4.98 -15.80
N ASP A 24 14.31 -5.05 -16.59
CA ASP A 24 15.19 -6.23 -16.67
C ASP A 24 16.62 -5.85 -16.24
N PRO A 25 17.13 -6.36 -15.11
CA PRO A 25 16.46 -7.27 -14.18
C PRO A 25 15.33 -6.57 -13.36
N PRO A 26 14.31 -7.32 -12.89
CA PRO A 26 13.17 -6.75 -12.17
C PRO A 26 13.56 -6.12 -10.84
N ASP A 27 13.25 -4.83 -10.68
CA ASP A 27 13.59 -4.05 -9.49
C ASP A 27 12.56 -4.25 -8.38
N ARG A 28 12.64 -5.41 -7.74
CA ARG A 28 11.66 -5.80 -6.72
C ARG A 28 11.76 -4.98 -5.43
N ARG A 29 12.93 -4.39 -5.14
CA ARG A 29 13.07 -3.48 -3.99
C ARG A 29 12.33 -2.17 -4.23
N GLY A 30 12.46 -1.56 -5.41
CA GLY A 30 11.69 -0.37 -5.80
C GLY A 30 10.19 -0.65 -5.85
N GLU A 31 9.80 -1.85 -6.29
CA GLU A 31 8.41 -2.29 -6.28
C GLU A 31 7.80 -2.28 -4.86
N VAL A 32 8.50 -2.86 -3.89
CA VAL A 32 8.10 -2.87 -2.46
C VAL A 32 7.96 -1.45 -1.92
N VAL A 33 8.93 -0.57 -2.19
CA VAL A 33 8.90 0.83 -1.72
C VAL A 33 7.72 1.59 -2.33
N ALA A 34 7.46 1.39 -3.63
CA ALA A 34 6.35 2.02 -4.33
C ALA A 34 4.99 1.56 -3.76
N LEU A 35 4.83 0.26 -3.48
CA LEU A 35 3.62 -0.30 -2.87
C LEU A 35 3.39 0.23 -1.44
N GLY A 36 4.45 0.36 -0.63
CA GLY A 36 4.36 0.95 0.70
C GLY A 36 3.94 2.42 0.68
N ASN A 37 4.52 3.22 -0.23
CA ASN A 37 4.14 4.62 -0.42
C ASN A 37 2.69 4.78 -0.91
N MET A 38 2.21 3.83 -1.72
CA MET A 38 0.82 3.78 -2.16
C MET A 38 -0.12 3.53 -0.98
N GLY A 39 0.19 2.55 -0.12
CA GLY A 39 -0.56 2.29 1.12
C GLY A 39 -0.64 3.53 2.03
N GLY A 40 0.48 4.23 2.21
CA GLY A 40 0.53 5.47 3.00
C GLY A 40 -0.28 6.62 2.39
N THR A 41 -0.31 6.73 1.06
CA THR A 41 -1.13 7.74 0.35
C THR A 41 -2.62 7.42 0.45
N LEU A 42 -2.99 6.15 0.30
CA LEU A 42 -4.36 5.68 0.44
C LEU A 42 -4.88 5.83 1.87
N ARG A 43 -4.03 5.65 2.89
CA ARG A 43 -4.33 5.98 4.29
C ARG A 43 -4.72 7.45 4.46
N LYS A 44 -3.92 8.36 3.90
CA LYS A 44 -4.19 9.81 3.96
C LYS A 44 -5.47 10.20 3.23
N ALA A 45 -5.86 9.40 2.23
CA ALA A 45 -7.11 9.55 1.50
C ALA A 45 -8.29 8.81 2.16
N GLU A 46 -8.09 8.18 3.33
CA GLU A 46 -9.09 7.36 4.03
C GLU A 46 -9.64 6.17 3.19
N ARG A 47 -8.91 5.80 2.13
CA ARG A 47 -9.26 4.71 1.20
C ARG A 47 -8.64 3.40 1.67
N TYR A 48 -9.04 2.97 2.86
CA TYR A 48 -8.45 1.83 3.55
C TYR A 48 -8.61 0.51 2.78
N THR A 49 -9.78 0.26 2.20
CA THR A 49 -10.06 -0.93 1.39
C THR A 49 -9.17 -1.04 0.16
N GLU A 50 -8.84 0.10 -0.45
CA GLU A 50 -7.97 0.13 -1.64
C GLU A 50 -6.49 0.02 -1.28
N ALA A 51 -6.11 0.37 -0.03
CA ALA A 51 -4.75 0.18 0.49
C ALA A 51 -4.41 -1.29 0.76
N LEU A 52 -5.41 -2.14 1.01
CA LEU A 52 -5.21 -3.56 1.33
C LEU A 52 -4.53 -4.35 0.20
N SER A 53 -4.95 -4.12 -1.04
CA SER A 53 -4.38 -4.81 -2.22
C SER A 53 -2.87 -4.57 -2.39
N PRO A 54 -2.37 -3.31 -2.46
CA PRO A 54 -0.94 -3.05 -2.63
C PRO A 54 -0.11 -3.49 -1.42
N LEU A 55 -0.64 -3.40 -0.19
CA LEU A 55 0.09 -3.87 1.01
C LEU A 55 0.27 -5.38 1.03
N ARG A 56 -0.77 -6.14 0.65
CA ARG A 56 -0.67 -7.60 0.51
C ARG A 56 0.35 -8.01 -0.53
N GLU A 57 0.36 -7.30 -1.66
CA GLU A 57 1.31 -7.54 -2.74
C GLU A 57 2.75 -7.22 -2.29
N SER A 58 2.94 -6.12 -1.55
CA SER A 58 4.22 -5.75 -0.96
C SER A 58 4.74 -6.85 -0.02
N ILE A 59 3.89 -7.38 0.87
CA ILE A 59 4.27 -8.47 1.78
C ILE A 59 4.71 -9.72 1.02
N ALA A 60 4.00 -10.08 -0.06
CA ALA A 60 4.35 -11.23 -0.88
C ALA A 60 5.71 -11.06 -1.57
N LEU A 61 6.03 -9.85 -2.03
CA LEU A 61 7.33 -9.53 -2.63
C LEU A 61 8.44 -9.49 -1.59
N CYS A 62 8.21 -8.84 -0.45
CA CYS A 62 9.15 -8.81 0.66
C CYS A 62 9.50 -10.23 1.13
N ARG A 63 8.51 -11.15 1.19
CA ARG A 63 8.76 -12.57 1.46
C ARG A 63 9.66 -13.23 0.42
N LYS A 64 9.43 -12.98 -0.87
CA LYS A 64 10.28 -13.51 -1.95
C LYS A 64 11.71 -12.97 -1.89
N LEU A 65 11.89 -11.74 -1.40
CA LEU A 65 13.18 -11.09 -1.24
C LEU A 65 13.87 -11.37 0.10
N GLY A 66 13.16 -11.97 1.07
CA GLY A 66 13.64 -12.08 2.45
C GLY A 66 13.71 -10.75 3.20
N ASP A 67 13.03 -9.70 2.71
CA ASP A 67 13.03 -8.36 3.31
C ASP A 67 12.05 -8.30 4.50
N LYS A 68 12.54 -8.69 5.69
CA LYS A 68 11.73 -8.69 6.92
C LYS A 68 11.21 -7.31 7.29
N THR A 69 12.00 -6.25 7.08
CA THR A 69 11.62 -4.87 7.41
C THR A 69 10.40 -4.41 6.61
N GLY A 70 10.35 -4.76 5.32
CA GLY A 70 9.20 -4.48 4.46
C GLY A 70 7.97 -5.31 4.81
N ILE A 71 8.13 -6.54 5.32
CA ILE A 71 7.01 -7.35 5.85
C ILE A 71 6.42 -6.67 7.09
N ASP A 72 7.26 -6.29 8.06
CA ASP A 72 6.83 -5.65 9.30
C ASP A 72 6.10 -4.33 9.02
N SER A 73 6.71 -3.48 8.20
CA SER A 73 6.13 -2.18 7.84
C SER A 73 4.80 -2.31 7.12
N ALA A 74 4.67 -3.25 6.17
CA ALA A 74 3.42 -3.46 5.45
C ALA A 74 2.36 -4.14 6.35
N GLY A 75 2.78 -5.01 7.27
CA GLY A 75 1.90 -5.67 8.24
C GLY A 75 1.33 -4.71 9.28
N GLU A 76 2.13 -3.80 9.83
CA GLU A 76 1.67 -2.77 10.77
C GLU A 76 0.60 -1.87 10.13
N ASN A 77 0.84 -1.46 8.89
CA ASN A 77 -0.13 -0.70 8.10
C ASN A 77 -1.42 -1.51 7.86
N LEU A 78 -1.31 -2.79 7.46
CA LEU A 78 -2.47 -3.66 7.24
C LEU A 78 -3.33 -3.81 8.50
N GLY A 79 -2.70 -4.06 9.66
CA GLY A 79 -3.39 -4.18 10.94
C GLY A 79 -4.12 -2.90 11.34
N GLN A 80 -3.55 -1.73 11.04
CA GLN A 80 -4.21 -0.45 11.27
C GLN A 80 -5.48 -0.29 10.41
N PHE A 81 -5.45 -0.74 9.14
CA PHE A 81 -6.62 -0.70 8.25
C PHE A 81 -7.70 -1.70 8.64
N GLU A 82 -7.32 -2.94 8.99
CA GLU A 82 -8.27 -3.95 9.44
C GLU A 82 -8.91 -3.54 10.79
N GLY A 83 -8.12 -2.98 11.71
CA GLY A 83 -8.63 -2.45 12.97
C GLY A 83 -9.60 -1.28 12.80
N THR A 84 -9.34 -0.34 11.87
CA THR A 84 -10.28 0.76 11.59
C THR A 84 -11.54 0.28 10.88
N ALA A 85 -11.43 -0.68 9.96
CA ALA A 85 -12.59 -1.32 9.33
C ALA A 85 -13.45 -2.07 10.36
N GLU A 86 -12.84 -2.76 11.32
CA GLU A 86 -13.55 -3.47 12.38
C GLU A 86 -14.29 -2.50 13.32
N MET A 87 -13.65 -1.38 13.70
CA MET A 87 -14.25 -0.38 14.58
C MET A 87 -15.46 0.32 13.94
N HIS A 88 -15.42 0.61 12.63
CA HIS A 88 -16.55 1.17 11.89
C HIS A 88 -17.64 0.15 11.53
N GLY A 89 -17.28 -1.12 11.35
CA GLY A 89 -18.23 -2.22 11.13
C GLY A 89 -19.10 -2.49 12.37
N ARG A 90 -18.53 -2.32 13.58
CA ARG A 90 -19.30 -2.44 14.83
C ARG A 90 -20.30 -1.31 15.04
N THR A 91 -20.06 -0.12 14.50
CA THR A 91 -20.98 1.03 14.65
C THR A 91 -22.20 0.95 13.72
N ARG A 92 -22.22 0.08 12.70
CA ARG A 92 -23.38 -0.13 11.80
C ARG A 92 -24.27 -1.31 12.20
N ARG A 93 -24.00 -1.97 13.32
CA ARG A 93 -24.77 -3.13 13.81
C ARG A 93 -25.63 -2.82 15.05
N ALA A 94 -25.93 -1.55 15.30
CA ALA A 94 -26.86 -1.08 16.33
C ALA A 94 -28.13 -0.53 15.67
#